data_AF-A0A4R6V8D1-F1
#
_entry.id   AF-A0A4R6V8D1-F1
#
_cell.length_a   1.000
_cell.length_b   1.000
_cell.length_c   1.000
_cell.angle_alpha   90.00
_cell.angle_beta   90.00
_cell.angle_gamma   90.00
#
_symmetry.space_group_name_H-M   'P 1'
#
loop_
_entity.id
_entity.type
_entity.pdbx_description
1 polymer ?
#
loop_
_entity_poly.entity_id
_entity_poly.type
_entity_poly.pdbx_seq_one_letter_code
_entity_poly.pdbx_strand_id
1 'polypeptide(L)'
;MRGGLPGSLKIVRGLLFTYTAITALTVLGGLLAFGVSPEVLGALAYLAIPGTIALVCALRTPRGGRGLLWGIVVLQVVLILLGIGRLGNGEPQGLTNLVLPALVLFFVLLRPSRDRLSG
;
A
#
# COMPACT_ATOMS: atom_id res chain seq x y z
N MET A 1 9.31 27.97 8.79
CA MET A 1 9.37 27.78 7.32
C MET A 1 8.67 26.48 6.98
N ARG A 2 7.47 26.52 6.36
CA ARG A 2 6.75 25.30 5.92
C ARG A 2 7.39 24.79 4.63
N GLY A 3 8.51 24.06 4.74
CA GLY A 3 9.08 23.35 3.60
C GLY A 3 8.04 22.38 3.05
N GLY A 4 7.68 22.53 1.77
CA GLY A 4 6.73 21.64 1.12
C GLY A 4 7.17 20.18 1.20
N LEU A 5 6.21 19.25 1.14
CA LEU A 5 6.51 17.81 1.04
C LEU A 5 7.50 17.56 -0.13
N PRO A 6 8.59 16.80 0.08
CA PRO A 6 9.49 16.38 -0.99
C PRO A 6 8.70 15.73 -2.14
N GLY A 7 9.09 15.99 -3.39
CA GLY A 7 8.38 15.46 -4.56
C GLY A 7 8.22 13.94 -4.53
N SER A 8 9.27 13.23 -4.12
CA SER A 8 9.27 11.77 -3.90
C SER A 8 8.22 11.33 -2.87
N LEU A 9 8.04 12.08 -1.79
CA LEU A 9 7.07 11.76 -0.74
C LEU A 9 5.63 12.10 -1.16
N LYS A 10 5.43 13.07 -2.07
CA LYS A 10 4.14 13.28 -2.75
C LYS A 10 3.79 12.08 -3.64
N ILE A 11 4.76 11.52 -4.36
CA ILE A 11 4.57 10.32 -5.19
C ILE A 11 4.21 9.14 -4.29
N VAL A 12 4.95 8.87 -3.21
CA VAL A 12 4.62 7.82 -2.23
C VAL A 12 3.18 7.97 -1.73
N ARG A 13 2.78 9.18 -1.33
CA ARG A 13 1.42 9.46 -0.88
C ARG A 13 0.38 9.14 -1.96
N GLY A 14 0.64 9.55 -3.20
CA GLY A 14 -0.21 9.25 -4.35
C GLY A 14 -0.37 7.75 -4.57
N LEU A 15 0.75 7.01 -4.63
CA LEU A 15 0.75 5.56 -4.81
C LEU A 15 0.01 4.81 -3.70
N LEU A 16 0.13 5.25 -2.44
CA LEU A 16 -0.62 4.67 -1.32
C LEU A 16 -2.13 4.90 -1.45
N PHE A 17 -2.55 6.08 -1.91
CA PHE A 17 -3.96 6.33 -2.23
C PHE A 17 -4.44 5.51 -3.42
N THR A 18 -3.63 5.38 -4.48
CA THR A 18 -3.96 4.53 -5.63
C THR A 18 -4.15 3.08 -5.20
N TYR A 19 -3.24 2.55 -4.38
CA TYR A 19 -3.38 1.21 -3.83
C TYR A 19 -4.68 1.05 -3.02
N THR A 20 -4.96 2.02 -2.13
CA THR A 20 -6.21 2.04 -1.34
C THR A 20 -7.45 2.02 -2.24
N ALA A 21 -7.46 2.84 -3.30
CA ALA A 21 -8.58 2.92 -4.24
C ALA A 21 -8.78 1.60 -4.98
N ILE A 22 -7.69 0.97 -5.44
CA ILE A 22 -7.75 -0.36 -6.07
C ILE A 22 -8.33 -1.38 -5.10
N THR A 23 -7.83 -1.43 -3.85
CA THR A 23 -8.36 -2.35 -2.83
C THR A 23 -9.86 -2.12 -2.57
N ALA A 24 -10.28 -0.86 -2.44
CA ALA A 24 -11.70 -0.53 -2.24
C ALA A 24 -12.56 -0.98 -3.42
N LEU A 25 -12.10 -0.76 -4.66
CA LEU A 25 -12.77 -1.23 -5.87
C LEU A 25 -12.84 -2.77 -5.93
N THR A 26 -11.77 -3.46 -5.53
CA THR A 26 -11.78 -4.94 -5.47
C THR A 26 -12.78 -5.45 -4.42
N VAL A 27 -12.85 -4.81 -3.26
CA VAL A 27 -13.83 -5.18 -2.21
C VAL A 27 -15.25 -4.93 -2.69
N LEU A 28 -15.54 -3.75 -3.25
CA LEU A 28 -16.87 -3.42 -3.77
C LEU A 28 -17.26 -4.34 -4.93
N GLY A 29 -16.35 -4.57 -5.87
CA GLY A 29 -16.55 -5.50 -6.99
C GLY A 29 -16.79 -6.93 -6.50
N GLY A 30 -16.07 -7.38 -5.48
CA GLY A 30 -16.29 -8.67 -4.84
C GLY A 30 -17.67 -8.81 -4.21
N LEU A 31 -18.13 -7.79 -3.47
CA LEU A 31 -19.48 -7.78 -2.89
C LEU A 31 -20.57 -7.84 -3.97
N LEU A 32 -20.37 -7.10 -5.07
CA LEU A 32 -21.32 -7.10 -6.20
C LEU A 32 -21.33 -8.43 -6.96
N ALA A 33 -20.17 -9.08 -7.10
CA ALA A 33 -20.04 -10.32 -7.87
C ALA A 33 -20.46 -11.57 -7.09
N PHE A 34 -20.16 -11.63 -5.79
CA PHE A 34 -20.35 -12.82 -4.96
C PHE A 34 -21.48 -12.68 -3.93
N GLY A 35 -22.10 -11.50 -3.84
CA GLY A 35 -23.16 -11.22 -2.87
C GLY A 35 -22.65 -11.05 -1.45
N VAL A 36 -23.58 -11.02 -0.50
CA VAL A 36 -23.28 -10.82 0.93
C VAL A 36 -23.49 -12.13 1.68
N SER A 37 -22.40 -12.82 1.99
CA SER A 37 -22.37 -13.97 2.91
C SER A 37 -21.28 -13.78 3.97
N PRO A 38 -21.36 -14.46 5.13
CA PRO A 38 -20.32 -14.39 6.15
C PRO A 38 -18.92 -14.75 5.62
N GLU A 39 -18.83 -15.75 4.75
CA GLU A 39 -17.57 -16.22 4.14
C GLU A 39 -16.99 -15.15 3.21
N VAL A 40 -17.82 -14.55 2.35
CA VAL A 40 -17.41 -13.48 1.43
C VAL A 40 -16.96 -12.25 2.22
N LEU A 41 -17.72 -11.87 3.26
CA LEU A 41 -17.37 -10.74 4.12
C LEU A 41 -16.04 -10.97 4.84
N GLY A 42 -15.79 -12.19 5.36
CA GLY A 42 -14.52 -12.54 6.00
C GLY A 42 -13.34 -12.43 5.02
N ALA A 43 -13.48 -12.98 3.81
CA ALA A 43 -12.45 -12.93 2.78
C ALA A 43 -12.14 -11.48 2.34
N LEU A 44 -13.18 -10.68 2.11
CA LEU A 44 -13.03 -9.29 1.69
C LEU A 44 -12.52 -8.38 2.82
N ALA A 45 -12.89 -8.65 4.07
CA ALA A 45 -12.33 -7.95 5.22
C ALA A 45 -10.83 -8.22 5.35
N TYR A 46 -10.40 -9.48 5.17
CA TYR A 46 -8.98 -9.83 5.15
C TYR A 46 -8.23 -9.12 4.01
N LEU A 47 -8.82 -9.09 2.82
CA LEU A 47 -8.29 -8.37 1.65
C LEU A 47 -8.16 -6.86 1.90
N ALA A 48 -9.08 -6.26 2.67
CA ALA A 48 -9.10 -4.82 2.94
C ALA A 48 -7.97 -4.35 3.88
N ILE A 49 -7.45 -5.23 4.75
CA ILE A 49 -6.42 -4.90 5.75
C ILE A 49 -5.25 -4.10 5.16
N PRO A 50 -4.51 -4.58 4.15
CA PRO A 50 -3.37 -3.84 3.60
C PRO A 50 -3.80 -2.50 2.97
N GLY A 51 -4.99 -2.43 2.35
CA GLY A 51 -5.52 -1.18 1.79
C GLY A 51 -5.83 -0.15 2.88
N THR A 52 -6.39 -0.58 4.02
CA THR A 52 -6.63 0.30 5.17
C THR A 52 -5.32 0.80 5.78
N ILE A 53 -4.31 -0.05 5.92
CA ILE A 53 -2.98 0.37 6.40
C ILE A 53 -2.37 1.40 5.44
N ALA A 54 -2.44 1.15 4.12
CA ALA A 54 -1.96 2.08 3.10
C ALA A 54 -2.66 3.45 3.20
N LEU A 55 -3.98 3.48 3.41
CA LEU A 55 -4.74 4.70 3.62
C LEU A 55 -4.25 5.49 4.85
N VAL A 56 -4.09 4.81 5.98
CA VAL A 56 -3.58 5.43 7.21
C VAL A 56 -2.18 6.01 6.99
N CYS A 57 -1.31 5.28 6.30
CA CYS A 57 0.02 5.78 5.92
C CYS A 57 -0.06 7.01 5.00
N ALA A 58 -0.92 6.99 3.99
CA ALA A 58 -1.13 8.11 3.06
C ALA A 58 -1.61 9.39 3.78
N LEU A 59 -2.55 9.23 4.73
CA LEU A 59 -3.08 10.33 5.54
C LEU A 59 -2.05 10.86 6.54
N ARG A 60 -1.15 10.01 7.05
CA ARG A 60 -0.09 10.41 7.99
C ARG A 60 1.18 10.91 7.31
N THR A 61 1.34 10.71 6.00
CA THR A 61 2.53 11.14 5.23
C THR A 61 2.95 12.60 5.47
N PRO A 62 2.03 13.59 5.56
CA PRO A 62 2.42 14.97 5.84
C PRO A 62 3.02 15.21 7.24
N ARG A 63 2.70 14.36 8.22
CA ARG A 63 3.20 14.46 9.60
C ARG A 63 4.62 13.92 9.74
N GLY A 64 5.00 12.99 8.87
CA GLY A 64 6.30 12.33 8.89
C GLY A 64 6.52 11.40 10.10
N GLY A 65 7.77 11.09 10.40
CA GLY A 65 8.19 10.31 11.57
C GLY A 65 8.64 8.87 11.30
N ARG A 66 9.57 8.38 12.14
CA ARG A 66 10.26 7.09 11.94
C ARG A 66 9.30 5.90 11.92
N GLY A 67 8.28 5.91 12.77
CA GLY A 67 7.25 4.87 12.80
C GLY A 67 6.47 4.79 11.49
N LEU A 68 6.27 5.92 10.80
CA LEU A 68 5.60 5.93 9.50
C LEU A 68 6.48 5.37 8.39
N LEU A 69 7.78 5.71 8.40
CA LEU A 69 8.74 5.12 7.46
C LEU A 69 8.74 3.59 7.57
N TRP A 70 8.91 3.06 8.79
CA TRP A 70 8.91 1.63 9.02
C TRP A 70 7.57 0.99 8.70
N GLY A 71 6.45 1.64 9.02
CA GLY A 71 5.12 1.14 8.66
C GLY A 71 4.94 0.98 7.15
N ILE A 72 5.38 1.97 6.36
CA ILE A 72 5.33 1.90 4.89
C ILE A 72 6.25 0.79 4.39
N VAL A 73 7.50 0.73 4.86
CA VAL A 73 8.49 -0.26 4.42
C VAL A 73 8.02 -1.68 4.73
N VAL A 74 7.60 -1.95 5.97
CA VAL A 74 7.11 -3.27 6.38
C VAL A 74 5.90 -3.69 5.54
N LEU A 75 4.93 -2.78 5.35
CA LEU A 75 3.78 -3.07 4.49
C LEU A 75 4.21 -3.45 3.06
N GLN A 76 5.11 -2.68 2.44
CA GLN A 76 5.55 -2.97 1.07
C GLN A 76 6.30 -4.30 0.97
N VAL A 77 7.16 -4.60 1.95
CA VAL A 77 7.90 -5.87 2.00
C VAL A 77 6.92 -7.05 2.08
N VAL A 78 5.93 -6.98 2.97
CA VAL A 78 4.89 -8.01 3.10
C VAL A 78 4.13 -8.18 1.78
N LEU A 79 3.70 -7.09 1.13
CA LEU A 79 2.98 -7.15 -0.13
C LEU A 79 3.82 -7.75 -1.26
N ILE A 80 5.12 -7.45 -1.31
CA ILE A 80 6.04 -8.04 -2.28
C ILE A 80 6.17 -9.56 -2.04
N LEU A 81 6.36 -9.98 -0.78
CA LEU A 81 6.45 -11.40 -0.44
C LEU A 81 5.16 -12.16 -0.82
N LEU A 82 4.00 -11.57 -0.57
CA LEU A 82 2.71 -12.14 -0.98
C LEU A 82 2.60 -12.24 -2.52
N GLY A 83 3.04 -11.21 -3.24
CA GLY A 83 3.07 -11.22 -4.71
C GLY A 83 3.99 -12.31 -5.28
N ILE A 84 5.17 -12.48 -4.68
CA ILE A 84 6.11 -13.57 -5.03
C ILE A 84 5.49 -14.94 -4.72
N GLY A 85 4.80 -15.09 -3.58
CA GLY A 85 4.09 -16.32 -3.23
C GLY A 85 3.04 -16.72 -4.29
N ARG A 86 2.28 -15.74 -4.79
CA ARG A 86 1.32 -15.95 -5.90
C ARG A 86 2.00 -16.41 -7.19
N LEU A 87 3.16 -15.85 -7.53
CA LEU A 87 3.94 -16.33 -8.67
C LEU A 87 4.37 -17.80 -8.50
N GLY A 88 4.77 -18.18 -7.28
CA GLY A 88 5.08 -19.58 -6.94
C GLY A 88 3.90 -20.54 -7.11
N ASN A 89 2.67 -20.04 -6.92
CA ASN A 89 1.43 -20.80 -7.15
C ASN A 89 0.98 -20.83 -8.63
N GLY A 90 1.77 -20.27 -9.55
CA GLY A 90 1.43 -20.21 -10.97
C GLY A 90 0.43 -19.10 -11.33
N GLU A 91 0.18 -18.14 -10.43
CA GLU A 91 -0.71 -17.01 -10.68
C GLU A 91 0.06 -15.83 -11.30
N PRO A 92 -0.12 -15.52 -12.61
CA PRO A 92 0.64 -14.45 -13.28
C PRO A 92 0.37 -13.06 -12.71
N GLN A 93 -0.81 -12.90 -12.09
CA GLN A 93 -1.22 -11.69 -11.38
C GLN A 93 -0.26 -11.34 -10.23
N GLY A 94 0.51 -12.30 -9.73
CA GLY A 94 1.58 -12.05 -8.78
C GLY A 94 2.53 -10.96 -9.27
N LEU A 95 2.88 -10.91 -10.57
CA LEU A 95 3.81 -9.93 -11.14
C LEU A 95 3.23 -8.51 -11.12
N THR A 96 1.96 -8.34 -11.53
CA THR A 96 1.31 -7.02 -11.53
C THR A 96 1.12 -6.48 -10.12
N ASN A 97 0.91 -7.37 -9.13
CA ASN A 97 0.83 -7.01 -7.71
C ASN A 97 2.15 -6.48 -7.13
N LEU A 98 3.30 -6.71 -7.78
CA LEU A 98 4.61 -6.22 -7.32
C LEU A 98 4.90 -4.77 -7.71
N VAL A 99 4.28 -4.27 -8.79
CA VAL A 99 4.65 -2.98 -9.39
C VAL A 99 4.43 -1.82 -8.41
N LEU A 100 3.22 -1.71 -7.86
CA LEU A 100 2.87 -0.65 -6.90
C LEU A 100 3.75 -0.70 -5.65
N PRO A 101 3.89 -1.86 -4.97
CA PRO A 101 4.74 -1.97 -3.80
C PRO A 101 6.21 -1.64 -4.04
N ALA A 102 6.77 -2.09 -5.17
CA ALA A 102 8.15 -1.80 -5.54
C ALA A 102 8.38 -0.29 -5.77
N LEU A 103 7.45 0.38 -6.46
CA LEU A 103 7.52 1.83 -6.66
C LEU A 103 7.42 2.59 -5.35
N VAL A 104 6.48 2.23 -4.47
CA VAL A 104 6.36 2.86 -3.14
C VAL A 104 7.66 2.70 -2.35
N LEU A 105 8.21 1.49 -2.32
CA LEU A 105 9.45 1.20 -1.60
C LEU A 105 10.64 1.97 -2.18
N PHE A 106 10.75 2.06 -3.50
CA PHE A 106 11.79 2.85 -4.17
C PHE A 106 11.70 4.34 -3.77
N PHE A 107 10.53 4.97 -3.94
CA PHE A 107 10.38 6.40 -3.68
C PHE A 107 10.43 6.78 -2.19
N VAL A 108 10.05 5.88 -1.27
CA VAL A 108 10.13 6.14 0.17
C VAL A 108 11.57 6.07 0.69
N LEU A 109 12.41 5.24 0.06
CA LEU A 109 13.82 5.08 0.43
C LEU A 109 14.75 6.12 -0.20
N LEU A 110 14.28 6.92 -1.16
CA LEU A 110 15.05 8.07 -1.67
C LEU A 110 15.42 9.03 -0.52
N ARG A 111 16.66 9.53 -0.54
CA ARG A 111 17.21 10.39 0.53
C ARG A 111 16.26 11.52 0.98
N PRO A 112 15.64 12.31 0.07
CA PRO A 112 14.74 13.39 0.49
C PRO A 112 13.50 12.90 1.26
N SER A 113 12.96 11.74 0.91
CA SER A 113 11.85 11.11 1.63
C SER A 113 12.32 10.58 2.98
N ARG A 114 13.42 9.84 2.98
CA ARG A 114 13.97 9.20 4.17
C ARG A 114 14.32 10.23 5.23
N ASP A 115 15.00 11.31 4.86
CA ASP A 115 15.47 12.34 5.80
C ASP A 115 14.29 13.10 6.41
N ARG A 116 13.18 13.27 5.66
CA ARG A 116 11.96 13.87 6.19
C ARG A 116 11.19 12.96 7.15
N LEU A 117 11.29 11.65 6.97
CA LEU A 117 10.61 10.66 7.81
C LEU A 117 11.50 10.17 8.97
N SER A 118 12.82 10.31 8.90
CA SER A 118 13.75 9.85 9.93
C SER A 118 14.16 10.92 10.95
N GLY A 119 13.92 12.19 10.64
CA GLY A 119 14.02 13.33 11.56
C GLY A 119 12.86 13.38 12.55
#